data_AF-R7CZL6-F1
#
_entry.id   AF-R7CZL6-F1
#
_cell.length_a   1.000
_cell.length_b   1.000
_cell.length_c   1.000
_cell.angle_alpha   90.00
_cell.angle_beta   90.00
_cell.angle_gamma   90.00
#
_symmetry.space_group_name_H-M   'P 1'
#
loop_
_entity.id
_entity.type
_entity.pdbx_description
1 polymer ?
#
loop_
_entity_poly.entity_id
_entity_poly.type
_entity_poly.pdbx_seq_one_letter_code
_entity_poly.pdbx_strand_id
1 'polypeptide(L)'
;MRELITYLIIAVVGFYVFPLFCSVETVADWFPTTINPIICFICSYSYGAVRPYGWWFPLILVALFVPTLYIYYHPSDWHYVIGYAGISFIASAIGWYIGKKREEKREEERKKRMEEFKKRR
;
A
#
# COMPACT_ATOMS: atom_id res chain seq x y z
N MET A 1 2.95 -3.44 -13.75
CA MET A 1 4.31 -3.23 -13.22
C MET A 1 4.59 -1.74 -13.01
N ARG A 2 4.29 -0.84 -13.96
CA ARG A 2 4.46 0.62 -13.76
C ARG A 2 3.77 1.15 -12.49
N GLU A 3 2.49 0.84 -12.29
CA GLU A 3 1.75 1.30 -11.10
C GLU A 3 2.42 0.87 -9.78
N LEU A 4 2.92 -0.37 -9.69
CA LEU A 4 3.65 -0.86 -8.51
C LEU A 4 4.89 0.00 -8.23
N ILE A 5 5.69 0.22 -9.26
CA ILE A 5 6.94 1.00 -9.16
C ILE A 5 6.63 2.44 -8.75
N THR A 6 5.56 3.04 -9.29
CA THR A 6 5.14 4.40 -8.92
C THR A 6 4.80 4.51 -7.44
N TYR A 7 3.92 3.66 -6.90
CA TYR A 7 3.57 3.70 -5.47
C TYR A 7 4.76 3.40 -4.56
N LEU A 8 5.66 2.52 -5.01
CA LEU A 8 6.85 2.13 -4.26
C LEU A 8 7.89 3.26 -4.24
N ILE A 9 8.07 3.97 -5.35
CA ILE A 9 8.88 5.20 -5.42
C ILE A 9 8.28 6.28 -4.52
N ILE A 10 6.96 6.47 -4.54
CA ILE A 10 6.28 7.43 -3.65
C ILE A 10 6.54 7.08 -2.18
N ALA A 11 6.44 5.81 -1.81
CA ALA A 11 6.74 5.37 -0.45
C ALA A 11 8.21 5.59 -0.07
N VAL A 12 9.16 5.29 -0.96
CA VAL A 12 10.59 5.56 -0.75
C VAL A 12 10.86 7.05 -0.55
N VAL A 13 10.31 7.90 -1.42
CA VAL A 13 10.45 9.36 -1.29
C VAL A 13 9.81 9.83 0.01
N GLY A 14 8.62 9.33 0.36
CA GLY A 14 7.96 9.64 1.61
C GLY A 14 8.74 9.21 2.86
N PHE A 15 9.39 8.04 2.84
CA PHE A 15 10.11 7.51 4.00
C PHE A 15 11.53 8.01 4.15
N TYR A 16 12.20 8.39 3.07
CA TYR A 16 13.62 8.77 3.10
C TYR A 16 13.84 10.25 2.80
N VAL A 17 13.08 10.84 1.88
CA VAL A 17 13.25 12.24 1.49
C VAL A 17 12.49 13.17 2.42
N PHE A 18 11.25 12.83 2.79
CA PHE A 18 10.42 13.65 3.67
C PHE A 18 11.03 13.89 5.07
N PRO A 19 11.60 12.88 5.77
CA PRO A 19 12.20 13.11 7.08
C PRO A 19 13.47 13.97 7.06
N LEU A 20 14.14 14.13 5.90
CA LEU A 20 15.31 15.03 5.79
C LEU A 20 14.95 16.52 5.96
N PHE A 21 13.67 16.89 5.80
CA PHE A 21 13.21 18.28 5.92
C PHE A 21 12.70 18.63 7.33
N CYS A 22 12.60 17.65 8.23
CA CYS A 22 12.12 17.84 9.60
C CYS A 22 13.25 17.70 10.62
N SER A 23 13.05 18.27 11.81
CA SER A 23 13.96 18.05 12.94
C SER A 23 13.93 16.59 13.40
N VAL A 24 15.09 16.10 13.84
CA VAL A 24 15.30 14.73 14.30
C VAL A 24 14.31 14.27 15.38
N GLU A 25 13.93 15.16 16.30
CA GLU A 25 12.94 14.87 17.36
C GLU A 25 11.54 14.61 16.78
N THR A 26 11.12 15.44 15.83
CA THR A 26 9.80 15.31 15.19
C THR A 26 9.74 14.10 14.28
N VAL A 27 10.84 13.79 13.60
CA VAL A 27 10.96 12.57 12.80
C VAL A 27 10.84 11.36 13.72
N ALA A 28 11.62 11.28 14.80
CA ALA A 28 11.61 10.13 15.70
C ALA A 28 10.23 9.85 16.32
N ASP A 29 9.50 10.89 16.74
CA ASP A 29 8.21 10.70 17.44
C ASP A 29 6.99 10.63 16.49
N TRP A 30 6.90 11.52 15.50
CA TRP A 30 5.66 11.68 14.71
C TRP A 30 5.63 10.83 13.45
N PHE A 31 6.78 10.62 12.81
CA PHE A 31 6.80 9.88 11.56
C PHE A 31 6.41 8.41 11.71
N PRO A 32 6.98 7.63 12.65
CA PRO A 32 6.59 6.25 12.80
C PRO A 32 5.16 6.20 13.34
N THR A 33 4.79 7.02 14.31
CA THR A 33 3.50 6.84 14.97
C THR A 33 2.30 7.24 14.09
N THR A 34 2.46 8.22 13.18
CA THR A 34 1.33 8.78 12.42
C THR A 34 1.57 8.83 10.90
N ILE A 35 2.68 9.40 10.45
CA ILE A 35 2.89 9.65 9.01
C ILE A 35 3.09 8.32 8.24
N ASN A 36 4.01 7.48 8.70
CA ASN A 36 4.33 6.21 8.08
C ASN A 36 3.16 5.23 8.00
N PRO A 37 2.35 5.02 9.06
CA PRO A 37 1.21 4.12 8.98
C PRO A 37 0.16 4.62 7.99
N ILE A 38 -0.04 5.94 7.87
CA ILE A 38 -0.93 6.54 6.88
C ILE A 38 -0.40 6.29 5.46
N ILE A 39 0.89 6.54 5.19
CA ILE A 39 1.51 6.28 3.89
C ILE A 39 1.43 4.79 3.54
N CYS A 40 1.78 3.91 4.48
CA CYS A 40 1.67 2.45 4.33
C CYS A 40 0.23 2.03 4.00
N PHE A 41 -0.76 2.55 4.75
CA PHE A 41 -2.16 2.23 4.54
C PHE A 41 -2.63 2.66 3.15
N ILE A 42 -2.37 3.91 2.76
CA ILE A 42 -2.78 4.45 1.45
C ILE A 42 -2.12 3.69 0.31
N CYS A 43 -0.81 3.45 0.39
CA CYS A 43 -0.07 2.73 -0.66
C CYS A 43 -0.56 1.29 -0.78
N SER A 44 -0.71 0.59 0.34
CA SER A 44 -1.11 -0.82 0.37
C SER A 44 -2.58 -1.01 -0.04
N TYR A 45 -3.47 -0.12 0.40
CA TYR A 45 -4.88 -0.10 -0.03
C TYR A 45 -5.01 0.17 -1.53
N SER A 46 -4.36 1.22 -2.03
CA SER A 46 -4.42 1.59 -3.45
C SER A 46 -3.85 0.49 -4.33
N TYR A 47 -2.74 -0.11 -3.90
CA TYR A 47 -2.15 -1.22 -4.61
C TYR A 47 -3.04 -2.48 -4.59
N GLY A 48 -3.61 -2.86 -3.45
CA GLY A 48 -4.53 -4.00 -3.35
C GLY A 48 -5.78 -3.84 -4.21
N ALA A 49 -6.28 -2.60 -4.35
CA ALA A 49 -7.42 -2.29 -5.21
C ALA A 49 -7.10 -2.35 -6.72
N VAL A 50 -5.86 -2.03 -7.12
CA VAL A 50 -5.40 -2.10 -8.52
C VAL A 50 -4.96 -3.51 -8.90
N ARG A 51 -4.32 -4.24 -7.97
CA ARG A 51 -3.85 -5.60 -8.17
C ARG A 51 -4.31 -6.51 -7.04
N PRO A 52 -5.42 -7.22 -7.23
CA PRO A 52 -5.94 -8.11 -6.19
C PRO A 52 -4.93 -9.20 -5.77
N TYR A 53 -4.14 -9.75 -6.68
CA TYR A 53 -3.15 -10.81 -6.39
C TYR A 53 -1.81 -10.29 -5.83
N GLY A 54 -1.85 -9.16 -5.12
CA GLY A 54 -0.71 -8.32 -4.76
C GLY A 54 -0.09 -8.52 -3.38
N TRP A 55 -0.35 -9.65 -2.70
CA TRP A 55 0.15 -10.02 -1.36
C TRP A 55 1.66 -9.80 -1.08
N TRP A 56 2.52 -9.76 -2.10
CA TRP A 56 3.95 -9.46 -1.93
C TRP A 56 4.25 -7.98 -1.66
N PHE A 57 3.36 -7.07 -2.03
CA PHE A 57 3.56 -5.63 -1.87
C PHE A 57 3.62 -5.17 -0.40
N PRO A 58 2.73 -5.59 0.52
CA PRO A 58 2.87 -5.27 1.93
C PRO A 58 4.19 -5.79 2.52
N LEU A 59 4.67 -6.97 2.07
CA LEU A 59 5.99 -7.50 2.45
C LEU A 59 7.15 -6.58 2.00
N ILE A 60 7.10 -6.08 0.76
CA ILE A 60 8.13 -5.17 0.25
C ILE A 60 8.10 -3.83 1.01
N LEU A 61 6.92 -3.29 1.31
CA LEU A 61 6.75 -2.08 2.12
C LEU A 61 7.37 -2.22 3.51
N VAL A 62 7.12 -3.34 4.19
CA VAL A 62 7.70 -3.64 5.50
C VAL A 62 9.22 -3.79 5.38
N ALA A 63 9.71 -4.50 4.37
CA ALA A 63 11.14 -4.65 4.13
C ALA A 63 11.85 -3.31 3.86
N LEU A 64 11.18 -2.36 3.20
CA LEU A 64 11.65 -1.00 2.97
C LEU A 64 11.69 -0.14 4.23
N PHE A 65 10.84 -0.46 5.21
CA PHE A 65 10.79 0.22 6.49
C PHE A 65 11.90 -0.22 7.46
N VAL A 66 12.37 -1.46 7.34
CA VAL A 66 13.47 -1.98 8.18
C VAL A 66 14.73 -1.10 8.12
N PRO A 67 15.27 -0.73 6.93
CA PRO A 67 16.43 0.15 6.87
C PRO A 67 16.17 1.56 7.43
N THR A 68 14.96 2.11 7.30
CA THR A 68 14.63 3.42 7.91
C THR A 68 14.71 3.40 9.44
N LEU A 69 14.47 2.26 10.10
CA LEU A 69 14.67 2.15 11.55
C LEU A 69 16.10 2.34 11.97
N TYR A 70 17.05 1.83 11.20
CA TYR A 70 18.46 1.96 11.53
C TYR A 70 19.03 3.34 11.19
N ILE A 71 18.38 4.08 10.28
CA ILE A 71 18.84 5.40 9.82
C ILE A 71 18.21 6.54 10.63
N TYR A 72 16.90 6.48 10.90
CA TYR A 72 16.13 7.60 11.46
C TYR A 72 15.52 7.32 12.84
N TYR A 73 15.40 6.06 13.26
CA TYR A 73 14.72 5.69 14.51
C TYR A 73 15.66 5.01 15.50
N HIS A 74 15.18 4.81 16.73
CA HIS A 74 15.95 4.04 17.71
C HIS A 74 15.79 2.53 17.48
N PRO A 75 16.83 1.71 17.71
CA PRO A 75 16.74 0.26 17.60
C PRO A 75 15.68 -0.37 18.52
N SER A 76 15.34 0.31 19.60
CA SER A 76 14.29 -0.08 20.56
C SER A 76 12.87 -0.03 19.96
N ASP A 77 12.70 0.65 18.83
CA ASP A 77 11.40 0.94 18.19
C ASP A 77 10.98 -0.14 17.17
N TRP A 78 11.58 -1.33 17.27
CA TRP A 78 11.28 -2.47 16.40
C TRP A 78 9.80 -2.91 16.44
N HIS A 79 9.10 -2.63 17.54
CA HIS A 79 7.69 -2.99 17.73
C HIS A 79 6.77 -2.33 16.69
N TYR A 80 7.17 -1.17 16.13
CA TYR A 80 6.42 -0.52 15.06
C TYR A 80 6.42 -1.32 13.75
N VAL A 81 7.46 -2.13 13.49
CA VAL A 81 7.53 -3.00 12.29
C VAL A 81 6.35 -3.96 12.26
N ILE A 82 6.04 -4.57 13.41
CA ILE A 82 4.91 -5.49 13.55
C ILE A 82 3.59 -4.73 13.33
N GLY A 83 3.48 -3.53 13.90
CA GLY A 83 2.33 -2.66 13.70
C GLY A 83 2.08 -2.35 12.21
N TYR A 84 3.10 -1.90 11.49
CA TYR A 84 2.97 -1.59 10.06
C TYR A 84 2.75 -2.82 9.20
N ALA A 85 3.35 -3.95 9.55
CA ALA A 85 3.06 -5.21 8.87
C ALA A 85 1.57 -5.53 8.98
N GLY A 86 1.00 -5.46 10.19
CA GLY A 86 -0.43 -5.67 10.42
C GLY A 86 -1.30 -4.69 9.62
N ILE A 87 -1.03 -3.39 9.71
CA ILE A 87 -1.77 -2.35 9.00
C ILE A 87 -1.70 -2.55 7.48
N SER A 88 -0.50 -2.82 6.95
CA SER A 88 -0.26 -2.99 5.52
C SER A 88 -0.95 -4.24 4.98
N PHE A 89 -0.97 -5.34 5.75
CA PHE A 89 -1.73 -6.54 5.39
C PHE A 89 -3.24 -6.30 5.40
N ILE A 90 -3.78 -5.63 6.43
CA ILE A 90 -5.21 -5.30 6.51
C ILE A 90 -5.61 -4.39 5.35
N ALA A 91 -4.85 -3.33 5.09
CA ALA A 91 -5.08 -2.42 3.98
C ALA A 91 -5.05 -3.13 2.62
N SER A 92 -4.07 -4.02 2.40
CA SER A 92 -3.98 -4.83 1.19
C SER A 92 -5.16 -5.79 1.05
N ALA A 93 -5.62 -6.40 2.16
CA ALA A 93 -6.75 -7.33 2.16
C ALA A 93 -8.08 -6.61 1.83
N ILE A 94 -8.27 -5.41 2.38
CA ILE A 94 -9.42 -4.56 2.04
C ILE A 94 -9.36 -4.17 0.56
N GLY A 95 -8.20 -3.72 0.08
CA GLY A 95 -7.98 -3.38 -1.33
C GLY A 95 -8.29 -4.56 -2.25
N TRP A 96 -7.80 -5.76 -1.90
CA TRP A 96 -8.08 -7.00 -2.63
C TRP A 96 -9.58 -7.27 -2.76
N TYR A 97 -10.31 -7.21 -1.64
CA TYR A 97 -11.74 -7.49 -1.60
C TYR A 97 -12.53 -6.52 -2.49
N ILE A 98 -12.18 -5.23 -2.49
CA ILE A 98 -12.79 -4.21 -3.34
C ILE A 98 -12.44 -4.42 -4.81
N GLY A 99 -11.17 -4.70 -5.11
CA GLY A 99 -10.71 -4.97 -6.47
C GLY A 99 -11.44 -6.16 -7.10
N LYS A 100 -11.61 -7.25 -6.34
CA LYS A 100 -12.34 -8.44 -6.79
C LYS A 100 -13.80 -8.13 -7.13
N LYS A 101 -14.52 -7.42 -6.25
CA LYS A 101 -15.91 -7.00 -6.52
C LYS A 101 -16.04 -6.17 -7.80
N ARG A 102 -15.05 -5.33 -8.09
CA ARG A 102 -15.04 -4.48 -9.30
C ARG A 102 -14.83 -5.31 -10.57
N GLU A 103 -13.99 -6.34 -10.52
CA GLU A 103 -13.78 -7.27 -11.63
C GLU A 103 -15.05 -8.09 -11.94
N GLU A 104 -15.69 -8.64 -10.90
CA GLU A 104 -16.95 -9.39 -11.02
C GLU A 104 -18.05 -8.54 -11.71
N LYS A 105 -18.24 -7.30 -11.26
CA LYS A 105 -19.22 -6.38 -11.84
C LYS A 105 -18.92 -6.06 -13.31
N ARG A 106 -17.63 -5.91 -13.66
CA ARG A 106 -17.20 -5.62 -15.04
C ARG A 106 -17.38 -6.82 -15.97
N GLU A 107 -17.21 -8.04 -15.46
CA GLU A 107 -17.53 -9.26 -16.21
C GLU A 107 -19.03 -9.41 -16.46
N GLU A 108 -19.87 -9.13 -15.47
CA GLU A 108 -21.33 -9.15 -15.63
C GLU A 108 -21.80 -8.16 -16.69
N GLU A 109 -21.31 -6.91 -16.66
CA GLU A 109 -21.62 -5.90 -17.67
C GLU A 109 -21.15 -6.32 -19.06
N ARG A 110 -19.97 -6.94 -19.17
CA ARG A 110 -19.44 -7.44 -20.44
C ARG A 110 -20.26 -8.60 -20.99
N LYS A 111 -20.71 -9.52 -20.12
CA LYS A 111 -21.60 -10.63 -20.51
C LYS A 111 -22.95 -10.10 -21.01
N LYS A 112 -23.57 -9.17 -20.27
CA LYS A 112 -24.83 -8.50 -20.69
C LYS A 112 -24.71 -7.82 -22.05
N ARG A 113 -23.63 -7.06 -22.27
CA ARG A 113 -23.38 -6.40 -23.57
C ARG A 113 -23.23 -7.41 -24.71
N MET A 114 -22.53 -8.53 -24.48
CA MET A 114 -22.36 -9.59 -25.47
C MET A 114 -23.68 -10.31 -25.79
N GLU A 115 -24.54 -10.53 -24.79
CA GLU A 115 -25.88 -11.09 -24.97
C GLU A 115 -26.79 -10.15 -25.76
N GLU A 116 -26.76 -8.83 -25.49
CA GLU A 116 -27.48 -7.84 -26.30
C GLU A 116 -27.02 -7.83 -27.76
N PHE A 117 -25.70 -7.90 -28.02
CA PHE A 117 -25.18 -7.99 -29.38
C PHE A 117 -25.64 -9.26 -30.11
N LYS A 118 -25.70 -10.41 -29.42
CA LYS A 118 -26.23 -11.66 -29.99
C LYS A 118 -27.73 -11.57 -30.27
N LYS A 119 -28.50 -10.88 -29.42
CA LYS A 119 -29.96 -10.75 -29.59
C LYS A 119 -30.37 -9.80 -30.72
N ARG A 120 -29.47 -8.89 -31.13
CA ARG A 120 -29.69 -7.95 -32.24
C ARG A 120 -29.29 -8.50 -33.62
N ARG A 121 -28.75 -9.73 -33.69
CA ARG A 121 -28.27 -10.39 -34.92
C ARG A 121 -29.17 -11.56 -35.24
#